data_AF-A0A9X1R7I8-F1
#
_entry.id   AF-A0A9X1R7I8-F1
#
_cell.length_a   1.000
_cell.length_b   1.000
_cell.length_c   1.000
_cell.angle_alpha   90.00
_cell.angle_beta   90.00
_cell.angle_gamma   90.00
#
_symmetry.space_group_name_H-M   'P 1'
#
loop_
_entity.id
_entity.type
_entity.pdbx_description
1 polymer ?
#
loop_
_entity_poly.entity_id
_entity_poly.type
_entity_poly.pdbx_seq_one_letter_code
_entity_poly.pdbx_strand_id
1 'polypeptide(L)' 'MNTIQYLEDQAARAERLAKRITDTPTIEKLLTFAGERRREIEVIAGRRRG' A
#
# COMPACT_ATOMS: atom_id res chain seq x y z
N MET A 1 14.07 -9.97 3.02
CA MET A 1 12.98 -8.97 2.93
C MET A 1 12.04 -9.21 4.09
N ASN A 2 11.71 -8.19 4.89
CA ASN A 2 10.75 -8.34 6.01
C ASN A 2 9.33 -7.93 5.57
N THR A 3 8.32 -8.35 6.34
CA THR A 3 6.91 -8.13 6.01
C THR A 3 6.56 -6.65 5.81
N ILE A 4 7.11 -5.74 6.63
CA ILE A 4 6.85 -4.30 6.50
C ILE A 4 7.37 -3.79 5.16
N GLN A 5 8.62 -4.13 4.82
CA GLN A 5 9.27 -3.69 3.58
C GLN A 5 8.56 -4.24 2.34
N TYR A 6 8.00 -5.45 2.43
CA TYR A 6 7.14 -6.01 1.38
C TYR A 6 5.84 -5.22 1.19
N LEU A 7 5.17 -4.85 2.28
CA LEU A 7 3.94 -4.06 2.24
C LEU A 7 4.21 -2.63 1.74
N GLU A 8 5.33 -2.02 2.13
CA GLU A 8 5.77 -0.70 1.64
C GLU A 8 5.99 -0.72 0.13
N ASP A 9 6.71 -1.73 -0.37
CA ASP A 9 6.95 -1.89 -1.80
C ASP A 9 5.65 -2.12 -2.58
N GLN A 10 4.70 -2.86 -2.03
CA GLN A 10 3.39 -3.05 -2.64
C GLN A 10 2.61 -1.74 -2.73
N ALA A 11 2.53 -0.97 -1.64
CA ALA A 11 1.86 0.32 -1.63
C ALA A 11 2.50 1.28 -2.65
N ALA A 12 3.83 1.40 -2.62
CA ALA A 12 4.56 2.30 -3.51
C ALA A 12 4.42 1.90 -4.99
N ARG A 13 4.35 0.59 -5.30
CA ARG A 13 4.09 0.11 -6.67
C ARG A 13 2.68 0.47 -7.14
N ALA A 14 1.66 0.26 -6.31
CA ALA A 14 0.28 0.57 -6.65
C ALA A 14 0.09 2.07 -6.93
N GLU A 15 0.70 2.94 -6.12
CA GLU A 15 0.66 4.39 -6.32
C GLU A 15 1.37 4.84 -7.60
N ARG A 16 2.53 4.24 -7.89
CA ARG A 16 3.23 4.52 -9.15
C ARG A 16 2.41 4.10 -10.36
N LEU A 17 1.70 2.97 -10.27
CA LEU A 17 0.84 2.51 -11.36
C LEU A 17 -0.37 3.42 -11.53
N ALA A 18 -1.00 3.85 -10.44
CA ALA A 18 -2.12 4.79 -10.46
C ALA A 18 -1.78 6.11 -11.18
N LYS A 19 -0.54 6.61 -11.02
CA LYS A 19 -0.05 7.82 -11.72
C LYS A 19 0.19 7.64 -13.22
N ARG A 20 0.20 6.39 -13.73
CA ARG A 20 0.53 6.07 -15.13
C ARG A 20 -0.68 5.72 -15.98
N ILE A 21 -1.86 5.59 -15.38
CA ILE A 21 -3.08 5.21 -16.07
C ILE A 21 -4.12 6.32 -15.93
N THR A 22 -5.13 6.31 -16.80
CA THR A 22 -6.22 7.30 -16.79
C THR A 22 -7.57 6.68 -16.44
N ASP A 23 -7.66 5.35 -16.32
CA ASP A 23 -8.89 4.65 -15.96
C ASP A 23 -9.21 4.88 -14.48
N THR A 24 -10.15 5.79 -14.22
CA THR A 24 -10.53 6.21 -12.86
C THR A 24 -10.91 5.02 -11.96
N PRO A 25 -11.74 4.04 -12.38
CA PRO A 25 -12.06 2.89 -11.54
C PRO A 25 -10.82 2.06 -11.15
N THR A 26 -9.85 1.91 -12.06
CA THR A 26 -8.60 1.21 -11.76
C THR A 26 -7.70 2.04 -10.84
N ILE A 27 -7.65 3.36 -11.02
CA ILE A 27 -6.94 4.26 -10.10
C ILE A 27 -7.47 4.12 -8.68
N GLU A 28 -8.80 4.18 -8.49
CA GLU A 28 -9.43 4.06 -7.17
C GLU A 28 -9.11 2.72 -6.50
N LYS A 29 -9.13 1.62 -7.26
CA LYS A 29 -8.74 0.29 -6.75
C LYS A 29 -7.28 0.24 -6.32
N LEU A 30 -6.37 0.82 -7.10
CA LEU A 30 -4.94 0.88 -6.78
C LEU A 30 -4.66 1.72 -5.53
N LEU A 31 -5.34 2.87 -5.41
CA LEU A 31 -5.19 3.75 -4.24
C LEU A 31 -5.79 3.11 -2.98
N THR A 32 -6.96 2.46 -3.10
CA THR A 32 -7.56 1.68 -2.02
C THR A 32 -6.61 0.58 -1.55
N PHE A 33 -6.08 -0.21 -2.49
CA PHE A 33 -5.11 -1.26 -2.19
C PHE A 33 -3.86 -0.72 -1.48
N ALA A 34 -3.29 0.41 -1.93
CA ALA A 34 -2.15 1.03 -1.28
C ALA A 34 -2.47 1.48 0.16
N GLY A 35 -3.66 2.04 0.38
CA GLY A 35 -4.16 2.42 1.70
C GLY A 35 -4.27 1.24 2.66
N GLU A 36 -4.77 0.09 2.20
CA GLU A 36 -4.85 -1.12 3.02
C GLU A 36 -3.47 -1.62 3.47
N ARG A 37 -2.48 -1.64 2.56
CA ARG A 37 -1.12 -2.09 2.91
C ARG A 37 -0.48 -1.16 3.94
N ARG A 38 -0.73 0.15 3.85
CA ARG A 38 -0.28 1.11 4.87
C ARG A 38 -0.92 0.87 6.23
N ARG A 39 -2.24 0.63 6.26
CA ARG A 39 -2.95 0.29 7.50
C ARG A 39 -2.40 -0.99 8.12
N GLU A 40 -2.06 -1.99 7.31
CA GLU A 40 -1.45 -3.23 7.78
C GLU A 40 -0.06 -2.99 8.41
N ILE A 41 0.76 -2.12 7.79
CA ILE A 41 2.04 -1.68 8.37
C ILE A 41 1.81 -1.02 9.73
N GLU A 42 0.84 -0.12 9.85
CA GLU A 42 0.51 0.55 11.12
C GLU A 42 0.14 -0.47 12.21
N VAL A 43 -0.65 -1.48 11.87
CA VAL A 43 -1.02 -2.56 12.81
C VAL A 43 0.20 -3.37 13.23
N ILE A 44 1.08 -3.74 12.28
CA ILE A 44 2.29 -4.53 12.58
C ILE A 44 3.28 -3.70 13.41
N ALA A 45 3.51 -2.44 13.05
CA ALA A 45 4.40 -1.53 13.76
C ALA A 45 3.85 -1.17 15.14
N GLY A 46 2.53 -1.02 15.28
CA GLY A 46 1.84 -0.81 16.54
C GLY A 46 1.94 -2.02 17.47
N ARG A 47 1.76 -3.24 16.95
CA ARG A 47 1.93 -4.49 17.72
C ARG A 47 3.35 -4.72 18.24
N ARG A 48 4.38 -4.17 17.59
CA ARG A 48 5.78 -4.27 18.05
C ARG A 48 6.14 -3.32 19.19
N ARG A 49 5.31 -2.30 19.47
CA ARG A 49 5.53 -1.33 20.57
C ARG A 49 4.81 -1.70 21.86
N GLY A 50 3.90 -2.68 21.82
CA GLY A 50 3.12 -3.14 22.97
C GLY A 50 3.72 -4.35 23.66
#